data_AF-A0A949ZR10-F1
#
_entry.id   AF-A0A949ZR10-F1
#
_cell.length_a   1.000
_cell.length_b   1.000
_cell.length_c   1.000
_cell.angle_alpha   90.00
_cell.angle_beta   90.00
_cell.angle_gamma   90.00
#
_symmetry.space_group_name_H-M   'P 1'
#
loop_
_entity.id
_entity.type
_entity.pdbx_description
1 polymer ?
#
loop_
_entity_poly.entity_id
_entity_poly.type
_entity_poly.pdbx_seq_one_letter_code
_entity_poly.pdbx_strand_id
1 'polypeptide(L)'
;MNALMPLKNGNLLARLWRAGTALVAGLLITGAASAQLLNPAPAQPAGAQKAQLPSFESAMPVDPAVASLNLEPHSPCAYPSSAKEMGIAGSVKIKLLITEAGLVRGTGVVSGPGPLRNAALRCVEMYRYKPFARDGNAVAASTEVQISFPQDALNGASQKLYDLNRNEAQALVNAGNLERAAQLYKKNLELLEKESPDSHIQIAEEATQLGHIRMKQQQFEEAEGYLKKAIAMYDSEHVGSPLVGRTAEELGGLYLKRKDFAGAQAMFNRAITIFFRQKVVAASPEMEKSMSTSIAKALLGDAAADFQSGDAKKASTFCERAVNESRSSDISPAELKEMYTSCSAVSRAAGNPEQADAWKNMAERVALAVSQK
;
A
#
# COMPACT_ATOMS: atom_id res chain seq x y z
N MET A 1 33.54 28.44 -21.88
CA MET A 1 33.05 29.81 -22.17
C MET A 1 31.57 29.70 -22.53
N ASN A 2 30.76 30.68 -22.13
CA ASN A 2 29.33 30.83 -22.47
C ASN A 2 29.19 31.08 -24.00
N ALA A 3 28.05 31.05 -24.71
CA ALA A 3 26.59 30.97 -24.42
C ALA A 3 25.89 30.53 -25.76
N LEU A 4 24.56 30.39 -25.98
CA LEU A 4 23.29 30.53 -25.23
C LEU A 4 22.17 29.75 -26.01
N MET A 5 20.92 29.75 -25.53
CA MET A 5 19.69 29.42 -26.31
C MET A 5 18.88 30.71 -26.60
N PRO A 6 17.91 30.75 -27.54
CA PRO A 6 16.50 30.55 -27.14
C PRO A 6 15.50 29.96 -28.20
N LEU A 7 14.62 29.07 -27.71
CA LEU A 7 13.15 28.99 -27.86
C LEU A 7 12.42 29.64 -29.09
N LYS A 8 11.53 28.88 -29.76
CA LYS A 8 10.04 28.97 -29.59
C LYS A 8 9.17 28.08 -30.51
N ASN A 9 8.15 27.49 -29.88
CA ASN A 9 6.77 27.12 -30.31
C ASN A 9 6.33 27.25 -31.79
N GLY A 10 5.59 26.24 -32.27
CA GLY A 10 4.71 26.30 -33.47
C GLY A 10 3.74 25.11 -33.49
N ASN A 11 2.46 25.33 -33.80
CA ASN A 11 1.35 24.41 -33.50
C ASN A 11 0.48 24.06 -34.73
N LEU A 12 -0.39 23.05 -34.59
CA LEU A 12 -1.59 22.73 -35.40
C LEU A 12 -1.48 22.11 -36.84
N LEU A 13 -2.09 20.91 -36.95
CA LEU A 13 -3.07 20.43 -37.96
C LEU A 13 -2.83 20.61 -39.47
N ALA A 14 -2.95 19.50 -40.24
CA ALA A 14 -4.10 19.24 -41.12
C ALA A 14 -3.98 17.94 -41.99
N ARG A 15 -5.13 17.56 -42.60
CA ARG A 15 -5.33 16.68 -43.78
C ARG A 15 -5.42 15.15 -43.53
N LEU A 16 -6.63 14.58 -43.56
CA LEU A 16 -7.49 14.22 -44.72
C LEU A 16 -7.05 12.94 -45.44
N TRP A 17 -7.91 11.91 -45.41
CA TRP A 17 -7.92 10.81 -46.38
C TRP A 17 -9.31 10.67 -47.02
N ARG A 18 -9.34 10.18 -48.27
CA ARG A 18 -10.44 10.38 -49.22
C ARG A 18 -11.39 9.18 -49.31
N ALA A 19 -12.62 9.47 -49.74
CA ALA A 19 -13.58 8.47 -50.19
C ALA A 19 -13.18 7.81 -51.52
N GLY A 20 -13.67 6.60 -51.77
CA GLY A 20 -13.62 5.91 -53.06
C GLY A 20 -15.03 5.55 -53.53
N THR A 21 -15.39 5.98 -54.75
CA THR A 21 -16.68 5.78 -55.40
C THR A 21 -16.52 5.01 -56.72
N ALA A 22 -17.41 4.05 -57.00
CA ALA A 22 -17.70 3.44 -58.31
C ALA A 22 -18.63 2.23 -58.09
N LEU A 23 -19.53 1.81 -58.99
CA LEU A 23 -20.08 2.43 -60.21
C LEU A 23 -21.45 1.76 -60.48
N VAL A 24 -22.42 2.48 -61.05
CA VAL A 24 -23.70 1.90 -61.50
C VAL A 24 -23.61 1.58 -62.99
N ALA A 25 -23.97 0.35 -63.36
CA ALA A 25 -24.24 -0.03 -64.75
C ALA A 25 -25.49 -0.92 -64.78
N GLY A 26 -26.55 -0.48 -65.46
CA GLY A 26 -27.73 -1.28 -65.72
C GLY A 26 -27.71 -1.83 -67.14
N LEU A 27 -28.32 -3.01 -67.34
CA LEU A 27 -28.75 -3.46 -68.66
C LEU A 27 -30.09 -4.22 -68.54
N LEU A 28 -30.99 -3.96 -69.47
CA LEU A 28 -32.30 -4.60 -69.56
C LEU A 28 -32.17 -5.98 -70.22
N ILE A 29 -32.84 -7.00 -69.67
CA ILE A 29 -33.19 -8.22 -70.39
C ILE A 29 -34.67 -8.55 -70.15
N THR A 30 -35.35 -8.94 -71.23
CA THR A 30 -36.78 -9.23 -71.33
C THR A 30 -37.20 -10.48 -70.55
N GLY A 31 -38.43 -10.49 -70.05
CA GLY A 31 -38.91 -11.52 -69.12
C GLY A 31 -39.39 -12.84 -69.72
N ALA A 32 -39.64 -13.79 -68.83
CA ALA A 32 -40.51 -14.95 -69.02
C ALA A 32 -41.24 -15.24 -67.70
N ALA A 33 -42.50 -15.62 -67.75
CA ALA A 33 -43.33 -15.83 -66.56
C ALA A 33 -43.11 -17.20 -65.91
N SER A 34 -43.24 -17.28 -64.59
CA SER A 34 -43.56 -18.53 -63.86
C SER A 34 -44.24 -18.19 -62.52
N ALA A 35 -45.21 -19.02 -62.14
CA ALA A 35 -46.24 -18.66 -61.17
C ALA A 35 -45.73 -18.39 -59.74
N GLN A 36 -46.21 -17.29 -59.14
CA GLN A 36 -46.14 -17.10 -57.69
C GLN A 36 -47.17 -18.00 -57.00
N LEU A 37 -46.69 -18.99 -56.24
CA LEU A 37 -47.49 -19.60 -55.19
C LEU A 37 -47.69 -18.54 -54.08
N LEU A 38 -48.91 -18.04 -53.95
CA LEU A 38 -49.33 -17.19 -52.84
C LEU A 38 -49.30 -17.99 -51.54
N ASN A 39 -48.15 -17.99 -50.87
CA ASN A 39 -48.03 -18.48 -49.51
C ASN A 39 -48.57 -17.38 -48.58
N PRO A 40 -49.68 -17.58 -47.84
CA PRO A 40 -50.22 -16.54 -46.98
C PRO A 40 -49.21 -16.22 -45.87
N ALA A 41 -48.94 -14.93 -45.67
CA ALA A 41 -48.08 -14.48 -44.57
C ALA A 41 -48.67 -14.94 -43.22
N PRO A 42 -47.83 -15.38 -42.25
CA PRO A 42 -48.32 -15.76 -40.94
C PRO A 42 -49.00 -14.55 -40.29
N ALA A 43 -50.23 -14.74 -39.82
CA ALA A 43 -51.01 -13.69 -39.18
C ALA A 43 -50.24 -13.13 -37.98
N GLN A 44 -50.04 -11.80 -37.96
CA GLN A 44 -49.51 -11.12 -36.78
C GLN A 44 -50.51 -11.31 -35.63
N PRO A 45 -50.07 -11.75 -34.42
CA PRO A 45 -50.96 -11.79 -33.28
C PRO A 45 -51.40 -10.37 -32.93
N ALA A 46 -52.71 -10.17 -32.82
CA ALA A 46 -53.29 -8.86 -32.60
C ALA A 46 -52.91 -8.29 -31.23
N GLY A 47 -52.48 -7.02 -31.21
CA GLY A 47 -52.71 -6.10 -30.09
C GLY A 47 -52.25 -6.54 -28.70
N ALA A 48 -50.97 -6.87 -28.51
CA ALA A 48 -50.37 -6.82 -27.18
C ALA A 48 -50.28 -5.36 -26.71
N GLN A 49 -51.32 -4.86 -26.02
CA GLN A 49 -51.21 -3.64 -25.22
C GLN A 49 -50.02 -3.83 -24.25
N LYS A 50 -49.07 -2.89 -24.27
CA LYS A 50 -48.06 -2.82 -23.20
C LYS A 50 -48.80 -2.58 -21.90
N ALA A 51 -48.87 -3.60 -21.05
CA ALA A 51 -49.40 -3.45 -19.69
C ALA A 51 -48.64 -2.30 -19.01
N GLN A 52 -49.37 -1.25 -18.65
CA GLN A 52 -48.78 -0.05 -18.08
C GLN A 52 -48.30 -0.39 -16.67
N LEU A 53 -46.99 -0.26 -16.43
CA LEU A 53 -46.41 -0.55 -15.13
C LEU A 53 -47.11 0.31 -14.04
N PRO A 54 -47.45 -0.28 -12.88
CA PRO A 54 -48.09 0.47 -11.80
C PRO A 54 -47.21 1.63 -11.35
N SER A 55 -47.83 2.73 -10.93
CA SER A 55 -47.09 3.86 -10.36
C SER A 55 -46.75 3.63 -8.89
N PHE A 56 -45.73 4.33 -8.37
CA PHE A 56 -45.41 4.35 -6.94
C PHE A 56 -46.54 4.87 -6.04
N GLU A 57 -47.53 5.57 -6.59
CA GLU A 57 -48.69 6.12 -5.87
C GLU A 57 -49.85 5.13 -5.83
N SER A 58 -49.99 4.30 -6.87
CA SER A 58 -51.03 3.26 -6.97
C SER A 58 -50.66 1.94 -6.27
N ALA A 59 -49.37 1.70 -6.01
CA ALA A 59 -48.89 0.45 -5.41
C ALA A 59 -49.09 0.42 -3.89
N MET A 60 -49.45 -0.75 -3.34
CA MET A 60 -49.66 -0.92 -1.90
C MET A 60 -48.40 -0.55 -1.11
N PRO A 61 -48.44 0.42 -0.17
CA PRO A 61 -47.31 0.67 0.71
C PRO A 61 -47.10 -0.55 1.62
N VAL A 62 -45.88 -1.06 1.66
CA VAL A 62 -45.44 -2.17 2.50
C VAL A 62 -44.32 -1.69 3.40
N ASP A 63 -44.45 -1.94 4.70
CA ASP A 63 -43.45 -1.60 5.70
C ASP A 63 -42.08 -2.27 5.36
N PRO A 64 -40.95 -1.54 5.44
CA PRO A 64 -39.63 -2.07 5.11
C PRO A 64 -39.23 -3.36 5.85
N ALA A 65 -39.68 -3.56 7.10
CA ALA A 65 -39.40 -4.80 7.83
C ALA A 65 -40.19 -5.98 7.24
N VAL A 66 -41.48 -5.76 6.91
CA VAL A 66 -42.31 -6.77 6.23
C VAL A 66 -41.77 -7.09 4.84
N ALA A 67 -41.35 -6.08 4.08
CA ALA A 67 -40.72 -6.28 2.77
C ALA A 67 -39.42 -7.10 2.90
N SER A 68 -38.60 -6.83 3.91
CA SER A 68 -37.34 -7.55 4.16
C SER A 68 -37.54 -9.04 4.47
N LEU A 69 -38.61 -9.41 5.17
CA LEU A 69 -38.99 -10.82 5.42
C LEU A 69 -39.44 -11.56 4.15
N ASN A 70 -39.92 -10.83 3.15
CA ASN A 70 -40.38 -11.38 1.87
C ASN A 70 -39.29 -11.37 0.78
N LEU A 71 -38.13 -10.77 1.02
CA LEU A 71 -37.01 -10.73 0.08
C LEU A 71 -36.33 -12.12 -0.02
N GLU A 72 -36.13 -12.60 -1.24
CA GLU A 72 -35.42 -13.85 -1.50
C GLU A 72 -33.89 -13.69 -1.32
N PRO A 73 -33.16 -14.79 -1.04
CA PRO A 73 -31.70 -14.76 -0.98
C PRO A 73 -31.07 -14.22 -2.26
N HIS A 74 -30.15 -13.27 -2.12
CA HIS A 74 -29.49 -12.57 -3.21
C HIS A 74 -28.00 -12.36 -2.90
N SER A 75 -27.19 -12.12 -3.94
CA SER A 75 -25.78 -11.80 -3.76
C SER A 75 -25.59 -10.38 -3.21
N PRO A 76 -24.55 -10.12 -2.38
CA PRO A 76 -24.25 -8.78 -1.91
C PRO A 76 -24.00 -7.77 -3.04
N CYS A 77 -24.36 -6.51 -2.81
CA CYS A 77 -24.17 -5.45 -3.79
C CYS A 77 -22.68 -5.19 -4.09
N ALA A 78 -22.33 -5.16 -5.37
CA ALA A 78 -20.96 -4.86 -5.80
C ALA A 78 -20.58 -3.40 -5.51
N TYR A 79 -19.47 -3.20 -4.79
CA TYR A 79 -18.93 -1.87 -4.49
C TYR A 79 -18.33 -1.24 -5.77
N PRO A 80 -18.78 -0.05 -6.21
CA PRO A 80 -18.29 0.55 -7.46
C PRO A 80 -16.85 1.04 -7.34
N SER A 81 -16.00 0.75 -8.34
CA SER A 81 -14.56 1.07 -8.34
C SER A 81 -14.26 2.54 -8.07
N SER A 82 -15.01 3.46 -8.70
CA SER A 82 -14.85 4.90 -8.48
C SER A 82 -15.12 5.33 -7.04
N ALA A 83 -16.02 4.66 -6.32
CA ALA A 83 -16.23 4.92 -4.89
C ALA A 83 -15.14 4.29 -4.03
N LYS A 84 -14.49 3.20 -4.48
CA LYS A 84 -13.30 2.65 -3.82
C LYS A 84 -12.11 3.60 -3.94
N GLU A 85 -11.80 4.04 -5.15
CA GLU A 85 -10.72 4.98 -5.47
C GLU A 85 -10.84 6.29 -4.66
N MET A 86 -12.07 6.78 -4.45
CA MET A 86 -12.34 7.99 -3.67
C MET A 86 -12.60 7.75 -2.17
N GLY A 87 -12.54 6.50 -1.68
CA GLY A 87 -12.79 6.16 -0.27
C GLY A 87 -14.22 6.43 0.24
N ILE A 88 -15.22 6.46 -0.64
CA ILE A 88 -16.59 6.92 -0.35
C ILE A 88 -17.49 5.78 0.13
N ALA A 89 -17.67 5.68 1.44
CA ALA A 89 -18.67 4.83 2.07
C ALA A 89 -20.01 5.55 2.35
N GLY A 90 -21.02 4.76 2.74
CA GLY A 90 -22.30 5.27 3.21
C GLY A 90 -23.47 4.33 2.92
N SER A 91 -24.68 4.84 3.08
CA SER A 91 -25.91 4.14 2.71
C SER A 91 -26.66 4.87 1.59
N VAL A 92 -27.30 4.11 0.71
CA VAL A 92 -28.21 4.61 -0.31
C VAL A 92 -29.61 4.10 0.00
N LYS A 93 -30.56 5.03 0.19
CA LYS A 93 -31.97 4.71 0.38
C LYS A 93 -32.68 4.74 -0.96
N ILE A 94 -33.41 3.68 -1.31
CA ILE A 94 -34.09 3.52 -2.59
C ILE A 94 -35.55 3.13 -2.34
N LYS A 95 -36.49 3.86 -2.96
CA LYS A 95 -37.89 3.46 -3.07
C LYS A 95 -38.04 2.45 -4.20
N LEU A 96 -38.62 1.29 -3.90
CA LEU A 96 -38.84 0.19 -4.84
C LEU A 96 -40.32 0.10 -5.20
N LEU A 97 -40.58 -0.26 -6.47
CA LEU A 97 -41.85 -0.74 -6.97
C LEU A 97 -41.68 -2.21 -7.34
N ILE A 98 -42.43 -3.06 -6.63
CA ILE A 98 -42.41 -4.50 -6.75
C ILE A 98 -43.73 -4.91 -7.43
N THR A 99 -43.65 -5.61 -8.55
CA THR A 99 -44.83 -6.11 -9.29
C THR A 99 -45.56 -7.21 -8.52
N GLU A 100 -46.77 -7.56 -8.95
CA GLU A 100 -47.55 -8.71 -8.49
C GLU A 100 -46.75 -10.02 -8.54
N ALA A 101 -45.84 -10.15 -9.51
CA ALA A 101 -44.94 -11.29 -9.68
C ALA A 101 -43.65 -11.21 -8.83
N GLY A 102 -43.54 -10.27 -7.90
CA GLY A 102 -42.38 -10.14 -7.00
C GLY A 102 -41.12 -9.49 -7.60
N LEU A 103 -41.16 -9.03 -8.85
CA LEU A 103 -40.02 -8.40 -9.53
C LEU A 103 -39.95 -6.90 -9.22
N VAL A 104 -38.74 -6.38 -8.97
CA VAL A 104 -38.49 -4.94 -8.95
C VAL A 104 -38.53 -4.39 -10.38
N ARG A 105 -39.42 -3.42 -10.65
CA ARG A 105 -39.58 -2.80 -11.98
C ARG A 105 -39.57 -1.27 -11.99
N GLY A 106 -39.65 -0.63 -10.83
CA GLY A 106 -39.43 0.79 -10.65
C GLY A 106 -38.50 1.03 -9.47
N THR A 107 -37.55 1.93 -9.63
CA THR A 107 -36.56 2.30 -8.60
C THR A 107 -36.45 3.82 -8.54
N GLY A 108 -36.32 4.38 -7.34
CA GLY A 108 -36.14 5.82 -7.14
C GLY A 108 -35.18 6.07 -5.99
N VAL A 109 -34.08 6.77 -6.24
CA VAL A 109 -33.12 7.12 -5.18
C VAL A 109 -33.73 8.20 -4.29
N VAL A 110 -33.89 7.91 -3.01
CA VAL A 110 -34.38 8.84 -1.99
C VAL A 110 -33.21 9.65 -1.41
N SER A 111 -32.12 8.98 -1.05
CA SER A 111 -30.92 9.64 -0.52
C SER A 111 -29.66 8.76 -0.64
N GLY A 112 -28.48 9.34 -0.41
CA GLY A 112 -27.19 8.64 -0.34
C GLY A 112 -26.08 9.28 -1.20
N PRO A 113 -24.80 8.90 -0.99
CA PRO A 113 -23.66 9.47 -1.72
C PRO A 113 -23.73 9.20 -3.23
N GLY A 114 -23.48 10.24 -4.04
CA GLY A 114 -23.62 10.21 -5.51
C GLY A 114 -22.96 9.00 -6.18
N PRO A 115 -21.66 8.74 -5.96
CA PRO A 115 -20.93 7.62 -6.58
C PRO A 115 -21.46 6.22 -6.24
N LEU A 116 -22.22 6.06 -5.14
CA LEU A 116 -22.80 4.77 -4.74
C LEU A 116 -24.18 4.51 -5.37
N ARG A 117 -24.90 5.55 -5.81
CA ARG A 117 -26.32 5.46 -6.24
C ARG A 117 -26.54 4.44 -7.36
N ASN A 118 -25.72 4.49 -8.41
CA ASN A 118 -25.89 3.60 -9.57
C ASN A 118 -25.56 2.14 -9.27
N ALA A 119 -24.66 1.86 -8.32
CA ALA A 119 -24.39 0.50 -7.88
C ALA A 119 -25.53 -0.05 -7.01
N ALA A 120 -26.08 0.79 -6.13
CA ALA A 120 -27.24 0.45 -5.32
C ALA A 120 -28.48 0.15 -6.18
N LEU A 121 -28.76 0.98 -7.21
CA LEU A 121 -29.85 0.78 -8.17
C LEU A 121 -29.74 -0.57 -8.90
N ARG A 122 -28.59 -0.87 -9.52
CA ARG A 122 -28.36 -2.16 -10.21
C ARG A 122 -28.46 -3.37 -9.27
N CYS A 123 -28.14 -3.20 -7.99
CA CYS A 123 -28.28 -4.27 -7.01
C CYS A 123 -29.76 -4.62 -6.76
N VAL A 124 -30.58 -3.61 -6.46
CA VAL A 124 -32.02 -3.82 -6.18
C VAL A 124 -32.83 -4.22 -7.40
N GLU A 125 -32.37 -3.90 -8.62
CA GLU A 125 -32.97 -4.41 -9.87
C GLU A 125 -32.90 -5.94 -10.00
N MET A 126 -31.96 -6.59 -9.30
CA MET A 126 -31.86 -8.06 -9.27
C MET A 126 -32.68 -8.70 -8.14
N TYR A 127 -33.31 -7.91 -7.27
CA TYR A 127 -34.06 -8.44 -6.13
C TYR A 127 -35.35 -9.13 -6.59
N ARG A 128 -35.70 -10.21 -5.89
CA ARG A 128 -36.95 -10.94 -6.04
C ARG A 128 -37.62 -11.03 -4.68
N TYR A 129 -38.90 -10.73 -4.65
CA TYR A 129 -39.72 -10.82 -3.45
C TYR A 129 -40.76 -11.91 -3.63
N LYS A 130 -41.12 -12.59 -2.55
CA LYS A 130 -42.35 -13.38 -2.51
C LYS A 130 -43.54 -12.44 -2.75
N PRO A 131 -44.47 -12.77 -3.67
CA PRO A 131 -45.61 -11.91 -4.00
C PRO A 131 -46.35 -11.39 -2.78
N PHE A 132 -46.60 -10.08 -2.76
CA PHE A 132 -47.44 -9.45 -1.73
C PHE A 132 -48.91 -9.63 -2.12
N ALA A 133 -49.74 -9.99 -1.15
CA ALA A 133 -51.16 -10.21 -1.36
C ALA A 133 -52.02 -9.25 -0.53
N ARG A 134 -53.16 -8.84 -1.10
CA ARG A 134 -54.25 -8.15 -0.41
C ARG A 134 -55.53 -8.92 -0.73
N ASP A 135 -56.28 -9.30 0.30
CA ASP A 135 -57.52 -10.08 0.18
C ASP A 135 -57.35 -11.37 -0.66
N GLY A 136 -56.19 -12.03 -0.52
CA GLY A 136 -55.82 -13.24 -1.25
C GLY A 136 -55.29 -13.02 -2.68
N ASN A 137 -55.40 -11.81 -3.23
CA ASN A 137 -54.95 -11.48 -4.59
C ASN A 137 -53.55 -10.85 -4.57
N ALA A 138 -52.68 -11.26 -5.50
CA ALA A 138 -51.35 -10.66 -5.65
C ALA A 138 -51.47 -9.20 -6.13
N VAL A 139 -50.74 -8.29 -5.50
CA VAL A 139 -50.79 -6.85 -5.79
C VAL A 139 -49.39 -6.25 -5.89
N ALA A 140 -49.24 -5.23 -6.74
CA ALA A 140 -48.03 -4.43 -6.77
C ALA A 140 -47.84 -3.68 -5.43
N ALA A 141 -46.60 -3.69 -4.94
CA ALA A 141 -46.20 -3.10 -3.67
C ALA A 141 -45.15 -2.00 -3.88
N SER A 142 -45.13 -1.01 -2.98
CA SER A 142 -44.05 -0.04 -2.85
C SER A 142 -43.47 -0.05 -1.45
N THR A 143 -42.15 0.09 -1.35
CA THR A 143 -41.42 0.08 -0.07
C THR A 143 -40.10 0.85 -0.21
N GLU A 144 -39.38 1.05 0.88
CA GLU A 144 -38.03 1.60 0.88
C GLU A 144 -37.02 0.56 1.38
N VAL A 145 -35.87 0.48 0.72
CA VAL A 145 -34.72 -0.30 1.19
C VAL A 145 -33.51 0.60 1.40
N GLN A 146 -32.65 0.23 2.34
CA GLN A 146 -31.38 0.88 2.60
C GLN A 146 -30.24 -0.06 2.22
N ILE A 147 -29.48 0.29 1.18
CA ILE A 147 -28.30 -0.45 0.74
C ILE A 147 -27.07 0.16 1.40
N SER A 148 -26.33 -0.64 2.17
CA SER A 148 -25.15 -0.19 2.90
C SER A 148 -23.86 -0.57 2.17
N PHE A 149 -22.95 0.41 2.04
CA PHE A 149 -21.59 0.26 1.54
C PHE A 149 -20.63 0.69 2.68
N PRO A 150 -20.27 -0.22 3.60
CA PRO A 150 -19.51 0.13 4.81
C PRO A 150 -18.06 0.50 4.50
N GLN A 151 -17.44 1.30 5.37
CA GLN A 151 -16.02 1.68 5.26
C GLN A 151 -15.10 0.45 5.32
N ASP A 152 -15.47 -0.58 6.09
CA ASP A 152 -14.69 -1.82 6.20
C ASP A 152 -14.65 -2.63 4.90
N ALA A 153 -15.60 -2.41 3.97
CA ALA A 153 -15.57 -3.01 2.64
C ALA A 153 -14.67 -2.23 1.65
N LEU A 154 -14.12 -1.08 2.06
CA LEU A 154 -13.04 -0.37 1.36
C LEU A 154 -11.68 -0.91 1.79
N ASN A 155 -11.41 -0.92 3.10
CA ASN A 155 -10.04 -1.11 3.63
C ASN A 155 -9.87 -2.36 4.51
N GLY A 156 -10.95 -2.94 5.04
CA GLY A 156 -10.90 -3.83 6.21
C GLY A 156 -10.37 -5.24 5.96
N ALA A 157 -10.53 -5.80 4.75
CA ALA A 157 -10.02 -7.13 4.44
C ALA A 157 -8.51 -7.13 4.16
N SER A 158 -8.04 -6.23 3.29
CA SER A 158 -6.64 -6.12 2.89
C SER A 158 -5.76 -5.58 4.03
N GLN A 159 -6.20 -4.56 4.77
CA GLN A 159 -5.46 -4.06 5.93
C GLN A 159 -5.33 -5.13 7.02
N LYS A 160 -6.42 -5.87 7.31
CA LYS A 160 -6.38 -6.96 8.30
C LYS A 160 -5.48 -8.11 7.87
N LEU A 161 -5.44 -8.44 6.58
CA LEU A 161 -4.50 -9.43 6.03
C LEU A 161 -3.06 -8.94 6.14
N TYR A 162 -2.81 -7.67 5.81
CA TYR A 162 -1.51 -7.02 5.95
C TYR A 162 -1.01 -7.06 7.41
N ASP A 163 -1.83 -6.63 8.36
CA ASP A 163 -1.51 -6.62 9.80
C ASP A 163 -1.26 -8.05 10.32
N LEU A 164 -2.08 -9.02 9.91
CA LEU A 164 -1.93 -10.43 10.29
C LEU A 164 -0.61 -11.00 9.78
N ASN A 165 -0.33 -10.84 8.48
CA ASN A 165 0.92 -11.28 7.86
C ASN A 165 2.14 -10.61 8.49
N ARG A 166 2.07 -9.31 8.82
CA ARG A 166 3.17 -8.56 9.45
C ARG A 166 3.47 -9.08 10.87
N ASN A 167 2.42 -9.35 11.65
CA ASN A 167 2.56 -9.94 12.99
C ASN A 167 3.10 -11.38 12.95
N GLU A 168 2.60 -12.23 12.04
CA GLU A 168 3.09 -13.60 11.87
C GLU A 168 4.54 -13.61 11.34
N ALA A 169 4.88 -12.75 10.37
CA ALA A 169 6.23 -12.60 9.85
C ALA A 169 7.21 -12.20 10.95
N GLN A 170 6.86 -11.23 11.80
CA GLN A 170 7.70 -10.84 12.94
C GLN A 170 7.88 -11.96 13.96
N ALA A 171 6.83 -12.74 14.25
CA ALA A 171 6.94 -13.92 15.11
C ALA A 171 7.85 -15.00 14.50
N LEU A 172 7.78 -15.22 13.18
CA LEU A 172 8.65 -16.14 12.44
C LEU A 172 10.10 -15.66 12.40
N VAL A 173 10.38 -14.35 12.25
CA VAL A 173 11.73 -13.78 12.39
C VAL A 173 12.30 -14.06 13.79
N ASN A 174 11.50 -13.87 14.83
CA ASN A 174 11.91 -14.11 16.21
C ASN A 174 12.17 -15.60 16.49
N ALA A 175 11.40 -16.49 15.85
CA ALA A 175 11.60 -17.94 15.88
C ALA A 175 12.72 -18.45 14.94
N GLY A 176 13.43 -17.56 14.23
CA GLY A 176 14.48 -17.93 13.27
C GLY A 176 13.98 -18.56 11.96
N ASN A 177 12.66 -18.60 11.73
CA ASN A 177 12.04 -19.14 10.50
C ASN A 177 12.02 -18.08 9.38
N LEU A 178 13.22 -17.69 8.98
CA LEU A 178 13.48 -16.54 8.09
C LEU A 178 12.78 -16.66 6.73
N GLU A 179 12.75 -17.84 6.12
CA GLU A 179 12.19 -17.99 4.78
C GLU A 179 10.65 -17.89 4.77
N ARG A 180 9.96 -18.39 5.80
CA ARG A 180 8.50 -18.15 5.91
C ARG A 180 8.19 -16.68 6.20
N ALA A 181 9.00 -16.02 7.02
CA ALA A 181 8.87 -14.58 7.26
C ALA A 181 9.07 -13.77 5.96
N ALA A 182 10.08 -14.11 5.15
CA ALA A 182 10.31 -13.47 3.85
C ALA A 182 9.11 -13.64 2.91
N GLN A 183 8.48 -14.82 2.89
CA GLN A 183 7.29 -15.06 2.08
C GLN A 183 6.08 -14.20 2.51
N LEU A 184 5.88 -13.98 3.81
CA LEU A 184 4.79 -13.13 4.31
C LEU A 184 5.04 -11.64 4.05
N TYR A 185 6.25 -11.14 4.34
CA TYR A 185 6.61 -9.76 4.01
C TYR A 185 6.59 -9.50 2.49
N LYS A 186 6.97 -10.47 1.66
CA LYS A 186 6.82 -10.36 0.20
C LYS A 186 5.36 -10.30 -0.24
N LYS A 187 4.45 -11.09 0.35
CA LYS A 187 3.00 -10.99 0.09
C LYS A 187 2.44 -9.64 0.50
N ASN A 188 2.91 -9.07 1.61
CA ASN A 188 2.52 -7.72 2.03
C ASN A 188 3.03 -6.64 1.07
N LEU A 189 4.27 -6.77 0.61
CA LEU A 189 4.83 -5.89 -0.42
C LEU A 189 3.99 -5.93 -1.71
N GLU A 190 3.69 -7.13 -2.23
CA GLU A 190 2.84 -7.33 -3.41
C GLU A 190 1.40 -6.82 -3.22
N LEU A 191 0.84 -6.93 -2.01
CA LEU A 191 -0.47 -6.40 -1.66
C LEU A 191 -0.50 -4.87 -1.70
N LEU A 192 0.49 -4.23 -1.04
CA LEU A 192 0.62 -2.77 -1.02
C LEU A 192 0.87 -2.20 -2.42
N GLU A 193 1.82 -2.76 -3.17
CA GLU A 193 2.14 -2.30 -4.53
C GLU A 193 0.95 -2.38 -5.50
N LYS A 194 0.03 -3.32 -5.27
CA LYS A 194 -1.15 -3.54 -6.11
C LYS A 194 -2.37 -2.71 -5.69
N GLU A 195 -2.63 -2.58 -4.39
CA GLU A 195 -3.88 -2.01 -3.87
C GLU A 195 -3.71 -0.58 -3.32
N SER A 196 -2.50 -0.22 -2.89
CA SER A 196 -2.16 1.09 -2.32
C SER A 196 -0.76 1.54 -2.78
N PRO A 197 -0.51 1.77 -4.08
CA PRO A 197 0.82 2.11 -4.59
C PRO A 197 1.40 3.41 -3.99
N ASP A 198 0.53 4.32 -3.55
CA ASP A 198 0.88 5.57 -2.86
C ASP A 198 1.30 5.38 -1.39
N SER A 199 1.20 4.15 -0.84
CA SER A 199 1.68 3.82 0.52
C SER A 199 3.22 3.68 0.56
N HIS A 200 3.97 4.66 0.04
CA HIS A 200 5.41 4.50 -0.18
C HIS A 200 6.20 4.21 1.11
N ILE A 201 5.82 4.79 2.24
CA ILE A 201 6.41 4.48 3.56
C ILE A 201 6.22 3.00 3.91
N GLN A 202 5.02 2.44 3.76
CA GLN A 202 4.73 1.05 4.12
C GLN A 202 5.47 0.08 3.18
N ILE A 203 5.49 0.36 1.88
CA ILE A 203 6.24 -0.42 0.87
C ILE A 203 7.74 -0.40 1.18
N ALA A 204 8.27 0.74 1.64
CA ALA A 204 9.66 0.87 2.08
C ALA A 204 9.95 0.14 3.40
N GLU A 205 9.00 0.08 4.34
CA GLU A 205 9.12 -0.73 5.56
C GLU A 205 9.17 -2.22 5.23
N GLU A 206 8.25 -2.74 4.41
CA GLU A 206 8.26 -4.15 3.97
C GLU A 206 9.56 -4.52 3.24
N ALA A 207 10.02 -3.64 2.35
CA ALA A 207 11.32 -3.79 1.70
C ALA A 207 12.48 -3.80 2.70
N THR A 208 12.46 -2.93 3.72
CA THR A 208 13.49 -2.92 4.78
C THR A 208 13.52 -4.26 5.54
N GLN A 209 12.36 -4.83 5.90
CA GLN A 209 12.29 -6.13 6.58
C GLN A 209 12.82 -7.29 5.71
N LEU A 210 12.49 -7.30 4.41
CA LEU A 210 13.06 -8.25 3.46
C LEU A 210 14.58 -8.12 3.36
N GLY A 211 15.10 -6.89 3.33
CA GLY A 211 16.53 -6.60 3.39
C GLY A 211 17.20 -7.23 4.62
N HIS A 212 16.63 -7.01 5.81
CA HIS A 212 17.15 -7.55 7.07
C HIS A 212 17.14 -9.08 7.10
N ILE A 213 16.08 -9.71 6.59
CA ILE A 213 15.99 -11.17 6.51
C ILE A 213 17.05 -11.73 5.55
N ARG A 214 17.22 -11.14 4.36
CA ARG A 214 18.25 -11.54 3.40
C ARG A 214 19.66 -11.33 3.94
N MET A 215 19.91 -10.28 4.74
CA MET A 215 21.18 -10.13 5.49
C MET A 215 21.43 -11.25 6.51
N LYS A 216 20.39 -11.70 7.23
CA LYS A 216 20.50 -12.84 8.17
C LYS A 216 20.74 -14.17 7.44
N GLN A 217 20.21 -14.32 6.22
CA GLN A 217 20.45 -15.47 5.33
C GLN A 217 21.77 -15.37 4.54
N GLN A 218 22.58 -14.31 4.73
CA GLN A 218 23.81 -14.02 3.97
C GLN A 218 23.60 -13.80 2.45
N GLN A 219 22.37 -13.52 2.03
CA GLN A 219 22.00 -13.18 0.65
C GLN A 219 22.20 -11.67 0.44
N PHE A 220 23.45 -11.21 0.45
CA PHE A 220 23.78 -9.78 0.53
C PHE A 220 23.36 -8.97 -0.70
N GLU A 221 23.39 -9.56 -1.90
CA GLU A 221 22.98 -8.91 -3.15
C GLU A 221 21.46 -8.64 -3.17
N GLU A 222 20.63 -9.61 -2.73
CA GLU A 222 19.19 -9.41 -2.57
C GLU A 222 18.91 -8.35 -1.50
N ALA A 223 19.60 -8.43 -0.37
CA ALA A 223 19.45 -7.47 0.73
C ALA A 223 19.78 -6.04 0.31
N GLU A 224 20.88 -5.83 -0.41
CA GLU A 224 21.27 -4.54 -0.96
C GLU A 224 20.19 -3.97 -1.89
N GLY A 225 19.61 -4.80 -2.76
CA GLY A 225 18.51 -4.40 -3.64
C GLY A 225 17.28 -3.89 -2.86
N TYR A 226 16.86 -4.62 -1.84
CA TYR A 226 15.73 -4.22 -0.99
C TYR A 226 16.01 -2.95 -0.18
N LEU A 227 17.18 -2.82 0.45
CA LEU A 227 17.55 -1.64 1.25
C LEU A 227 17.70 -0.38 0.38
N LYS A 228 18.28 -0.50 -0.82
CA LYS A 228 18.35 0.60 -1.79
C LYS A 228 16.97 1.05 -2.27
N LYS A 229 16.05 0.09 -2.52
CA LYS A 229 14.65 0.40 -2.86
C LYS A 229 13.97 1.18 -1.72
N ALA A 230 14.09 0.70 -0.48
CA ALA A 230 13.51 1.36 0.69
C ALA A 230 14.03 2.81 0.85
N ILE A 231 15.35 3.03 0.74
CA ILE A 231 15.95 4.37 0.78
C ILE A 231 15.36 5.28 -0.31
N ALA A 232 15.30 4.82 -1.56
CA ALA A 232 14.78 5.61 -2.68
C ALA A 232 13.31 6.02 -2.47
N MET A 233 12.51 5.14 -1.87
CA MET A 233 11.11 5.41 -1.55
C MET A 233 10.97 6.41 -0.39
N TYR A 234 11.70 6.24 0.72
CA TYR A 234 11.67 7.20 1.82
C TYR A 234 12.20 8.60 1.40
N ASP A 235 13.25 8.66 0.57
CA ASP A 235 13.78 9.93 0.04
C ASP A 235 12.75 10.66 -0.84
N SER A 236 11.89 9.92 -1.56
CA SER A 236 10.93 10.51 -2.50
C SER A 236 9.82 11.32 -1.82
N GLU A 237 9.47 10.98 -0.57
CA GLU A 237 8.52 11.76 0.24
C GLU A 237 9.22 12.78 1.15
N HIS A 238 10.29 12.37 1.86
CA HIS A 238 10.94 13.23 2.85
C HIS A 238 12.46 12.98 2.96
N VAL A 239 13.21 13.67 2.11
CA VAL A 239 14.68 13.73 2.15
C VAL A 239 15.17 14.10 3.55
N GLY A 240 15.90 13.18 4.20
CA GLY A 240 16.42 13.37 5.55
C GLY A 240 15.53 12.83 6.68
N SER A 241 14.52 12.02 6.37
CA SER A 241 13.78 11.23 7.37
C SER A 241 14.70 10.34 8.22
N PRO A 242 14.47 10.17 9.54
CA PRO A 242 15.19 9.20 10.37
C PRO A 242 15.08 7.75 9.88
N LEU A 243 14.09 7.43 9.04
CA LEU A 243 13.98 6.12 8.38
C LEU A 243 15.13 5.90 7.38
N VAL A 244 15.44 6.91 6.54
CA VAL A 244 16.58 6.89 5.61
C VAL A 244 17.89 6.70 6.36
N GLY A 245 18.05 7.36 7.51
CA GLY A 245 19.23 7.20 8.37
C GLY A 245 19.42 5.75 8.84
N ARG A 246 18.34 5.12 9.34
CA ARG A 246 18.38 3.72 9.81
C ARG A 246 18.64 2.73 8.67
N THR A 247 17.97 2.86 7.54
CA THR A 247 18.20 1.98 6.38
C THR A 247 19.61 2.17 5.79
N ALA A 248 20.19 3.37 5.89
CA ALA A 248 21.59 3.60 5.53
C ALA A 248 22.56 2.93 6.52
N GLU A 249 22.32 2.98 7.83
CA GLU A 249 23.13 2.26 8.83
C GLU A 249 23.18 0.74 8.54
N GLU A 250 22.03 0.13 8.27
CA GLU A 250 21.90 -1.29 7.90
C GLU A 250 22.65 -1.63 6.60
N LEU A 251 22.56 -0.77 5.59
CA LEU A 251 23.32 -0.92 4.34
C LEU A 251 24.83 -0.72 4.54
N GLY A 252 25.25 0.13 5.48
CA GLY A 252 26.64 0.26 5.91
C GLY A 252 27.15 -1.05 6.56
N GLY A 253 26.34 -1.64 7.45
CA GLY A 253 26.62 -2.95 8.05
C GLY A 253 26.67 -4.10 7.03
N LEU A 254 25.87 -4.04 5.97
CA LEU A 254 25.95 -4.96 4.83
C LEU A 254 27.28 -4.81 4.07
N TYR A 255 27.68 -3.58 3.74
CA TYR A 255 28.94 -3.33 3.03
C TYR A 255 30.17 -3.71 3.87
N LEU A 256 30.16 -3.52 5.19
CA LEU A 256 31.19 -4.06 6.10
C LEU A 256 31.36 -5.57 5.92
N LYS A 257 30.28 -6.35 5.90
CA LYS A 257 30.32 -7.81 5.73
C LYS A 257 30.90 -8.22 4.38
N ARG A 258 30.70 -7.41 3.33
CA ARG A 258 31.28 -7.60 1.99
C ARG A 258 32.69 -7.02 1.85
N LYS A 259 33.23 -6.37 2.89
CA LYS A 259 34.51 -5.63 2.90
C LYS A 259 34.57 -4.45 1.92
N ASP A 260 33.42 -3.91 1.52
CA ASP A 260 33.35 -2.64 0.82
C ASP A 260 33.39 -1.51 1.86
N PHE A 261 34.58 -1.20 2.34
CA PHE A 261 34.76 -0.19 3.40
C PHE A 261 34.38 1.22 2.92
N ALA A 262 34.59 1.54 1.64
CA ALA A 262 34.23 2.83 1.06
C ALA A 262 32.70 2.98 0.95
N GLY A 263 31.99 1.94 0.49
CA GLY A 263 30.53 1.88 0.50
C GLY A 263 29.97 1.96 1.92
N ALA A 264 30.59 1.26 2.88
CA ALA A 264 30.21 1.30 4.29
C ALA A 264 30.34 2.72 4.88
N GLN A 265 31.51 3.35 4.72
CA GLN A 265 31.78 4.71 5.18
C GLN A 265 30.79 5.71 4.60
N ALA A 266 30.48 5.62 3.29
CA ALA A 266 29.52 6.50 2.65
C ALA A 266 28.11 6.39 3.26
N MET A 267 27.69 5.18 3.63
CA MET A 267 26.38 4.94 4.23
C MET A 267 26.34 5.35 5.72
N PHE A 268 27.38 5.06 6.50
CA PHE A 268 27.46 5.52 7.90
C PHE A 268 27.52 7.05 7.97
N ASN A 269 28.33 7.72 7.14
CA ASN A 269 28.38 9.18 7.10
C ASN A 269 27.03 9.80 6.69
N ARG A 270 26.28 9.14 5.80
CA ARG A 270 24.90 9.54 5.47
C ARG A 270 23.97 9.40 6.69
N ALA A 271 24.00 8.27 7.39
CA ALA A 271 23.21 8.03 8.59
C ALA A 271 23.52 9.05 9.70
N ILE A 272 24.80 9.23 10.02
CA ILE A 272 25.32 10.23 10.96
C ILE A 272 24.80 11.64 10.61
N THR A 273 24.89 12.06 9.34
CA THR A 273 24.44 13.38 8.90
C THR A 273 22.93 13.58 9.11
N ILE A 274 22.12 12.55 8.84
CA ILE A 274 20.68 12.58 9.03
C ILE A 274 20.35 12.66 10.52
N PHE A 275 20.90 11.77 11.35
CA PHE A 275 20.61 11.72 12.77
C PHE A 275 21.09 12.98 13.52
N PHE A 276 22.22 13.58 13.15
CA PHE A 276 22.65 14.87 13.72
C PHE A 276 21.65 16.00 13.42
N ARG A 277 21.14 16.09 12.17
CA ARG A 277 20.11 17.09 11.82
C ARG A 277 18.84 16.88 12.63
N GLN A 278 18.41 15.64 12.79
CA GLN A 278 17.22 15.26 13.55
C GLN A 278 17.39 15.48 15.07
N LYS A 279 18.60 15.29 15.61
CA LYS A 279 18.97 15.62 17.00
C LYS A 279 18.85 17.13 17.27
N VAL A 280 19.32 17.97 16.33
CA VAL A 280 19.27 19.44 16.47
C VAL A 280 17.84 19.99 16.48
N VAL A 281 16.89 19.32 15.82
CA VAL A 281 15.46 19.71 15.81
C VAL A 281 14.59 18.81 16.70
N ALA A 282 15.19 18.08 17.63
CA ALA A 282 14.46 17.14 18.48
C ALA A 282 13.40 17.85 19.34
N ALA A 283 12.15 17.39 19.24
CA ALA A 283 11.03 17.99 19.97
C ALA A 283 10.96 17.58 21.45
N SER A 284 11.75 16.59 21.88
CA SER A 284 11.82 16.15 23.28
C SER A 284 13.19 15.55 23.64
N PRO A 285 13.54 15.47 24.93
CA PRO A 285 14.78 14.82 25.38
C PRO A 285 14.88 13.33 24.99
N GLU A 286 13.75 12.62 24.91
CA GLU A 286 13.70 11.21 24.50
C GLU A 286 14.05 11.08 23.01
N MET A 287 13.59 12.01 22.16
CA MET A 287 13.97 12.06 20.76
C MET A 287 15.47 12.40 20.61
N GLU A 288 16.00 13.33 21.41
CA GLU A 288 17.42 13.70 21.41
C GLU A 288 18.32 12.51 21.80
N LYS A 289 17.94 11.76 22.84
CA LYS A 289 18.63 10.53 23.26
C LYS A 289 18.56 9.43 22.21
N SER A 290 17.40 9.22 21.60
CA SER A 290 17.20 8.25 20.50
C SER A 290 18.10 8.56 19.30
N MET A 291 18.22 9.84 18.94
CA MET A 291 19.16 10.25 17.89
C MET A 291 20.62 10.09 18.33
N SER A 292 20.95 10.39 19.60
CA SER A 292 22.30 10.16 20.17
C SER A 292 22.71 8.68 20.11
N THR A 293 21.80 7.76 20.46
CA THR A 293 21.98 6.30 20.29
C THR A 293 22.30 5.95 18.84
N SER A 294 21.53 6.50 17.89
CA SER A 294 21.67 6.19 16.46
C SER A 294 22.97 6.76 15.86
N ILE A 295 23.36 7.98 16.27
CA ILE A 295 24.64 8.60 15.92
C ILE A 295 25.80 7.74 16.43
N ALA A 296 25.78 7.33 17.71
CA ALA A 296 26.84 6.53 18.30
C ALA A 296 27.01 5.18 17.59
N LYS A 297 25.91 4.49 17.23
CA LYS A 297 25.95 3.24 16.46
C LYS A 297 26.57 3.43 15.07
N ALA A 298 26.12 4.41 14.31
CA ALA A 298 26.67 4.69 12.99
C ALA A 298 28.16 5.12 13.06
N LEU A 299 28.59 5.86 14.09
CA LEU A 299 30.00 6.17 14.33
C LEU A 299 30.86 4.92 14.63
N LEU A 300 30.32 3.92 15.34
CA LEU A 300 31.02 2.64 15.54
C LEU A 300 31.10 1.82 14.25
N GLY A 301 30.07 1.88 13.40
CA GLY A 301 30.12 1.31 12.05
C GLY A 301 31.24 1.91 11.20
N ASP A 302 31.36 3.25 11.21
CA ASP A 302 32.43 3.98 10.51
C ASP A 302 33.82 3.63 11.08
N ALA A 303 33.95 3.59 12.41
CA ALA A 303 35.18 3.13 13.08
C ALA A 303 35.55 1.69 12.70
N ALA A 304 34.58 0.79 12.58
CA ALA A 304 34.80 -0.59 12.17
C ALA A 304 35.20 -0.70 10.69
N ALA A 305 34.75 0.21 9.81
CA ALA A 305 35.18 0.29 8.42
C ALA A 305 36.64 0.74 8.32
N ASP A 306 36.98 1.85 8.99
CA ASP A 306 38.35 2.34 9.09
C ASP A 306 39.29 1.25 9.63
N PHE A 307 38.92 0.61 10.74
CA PHE A 307 39.75 -0.40 11.40
C PHE A 307 40.00 -1.63 10.52
N GLN A 308 38.97 -2.14 9.85
CA GLN A 308 39.11 -3.28 8.93
C GLN A 308 39.84 -2.92 7.62
N SER A 309 39.80 -1.65 7.21
CA SER A 309 40.63 -1.13 6.11
C SER A 309 42.11 -0.94 6.48
N GLY A 310 42.45 -1.02 7.77
CA GLY A 310 43.80 -0.87 8.32
C GLY A 310 44.11 0.50 8.94
N ASP A 311 43.17 1.45 8.91
CA ASP A 311 43.36 2.79 9.51
C ASP A 311 42.89 2.84 10.96
N ALA A 312 43.64 2.19 11.85
CA ALA A 312 43.35 2.18 13.27
C ALA A 312 43.36 3.59 13.90
N LYS A 313 44.06 4.57 13.29
CA LYS A 313 44.12 5.95 13.81
C LYS A 313 42.82 6.71 13.56
N LYS A 314 42.27 6.67 12.34
CA LYS A 314 40.93 7.25 12.09
C LYS A 314 39.86 6.52 12.88
N ALA A 315 39.91 5.18 12.92
CA ALA A 315 38.98 4.38 13.71
C ALA A 315 38.95 4.81 15.18
N SER A 316 40.11 5.07 15.80
CA SER A 316 40.21 5.58 17.17
C SER A 316 39.47 6.91 17.36
N THR A 317 39.57 7.83 16.39
CA THR A 317 38.85 9.11 16.42
C THR A 317 37.32 8.91 16.37
N PHE A 318 36.83 7.97 15.56
CA PHE A 318 35.40 7.64 15.53
C PHE A 318 34.92 6.92 16.79
N CYS A 319 35.74 6.03 17.37
CA CYS A 319 35.51 5.38 18.65
C CYS A 319 35.34 6.39 19.81
N GLU A 320 36.19 7.42 19.88
CA GLU A 320 36.05 8.51 20.86
C GLU A 320 34.74 9.27 20.71
N ARG A 321 34.37 9.61 19.46
CA ARG A 321 33.11 10.32 19.16
C ARG A 321 31.89 9.49 19.55
N ALA A 322 31.88 8.19 19.24
CA ALA A 322 30.80 7.28 19.62
C ALA A 322 30.65 7.19 21.16
N VAL A 323 31.76 7.05 21.88
CA VAL A 323 31.80 6.99 23.35
C VAL A 323 31.40 8.32 24.03
N ASN A 324 31.53 9.45 23.33
CA ASN A 324 31.05 10.74 23.83
C ASN A 324 29.54 10.89 23.61
N GLU A 325 29.03 10.58 22.41
CA GLU A 325 27.59 10.61 22.09
C GLU A 325 26.79 9.59 22.93
N SER A 326 27.39 8.44 23.28
CA SER A 326 26.72 7.43 24.10
C SER A 326 26.37 7.90 25.52
N ARG A 327 27.02 8.95 26.03
CA ARG A 327 26.79 9.47 27.39
C ARG A 327 25.42 10.14 27.55
N SER A 328 24.84 10.64 26.46
CA SER A 328 23.52 11.26 26.40
C SER A 328 22.52 10.39 25.62
N SER A 329 22.66 9.06 25.70
CA SER A 329 21.93 8.09 24.89
C SER A 329 21.19 7.06 25.76
N ASP A 330 20.29 6.29 25.14
CA ASP A 330 19.61 5.16 25.77
C ASP A 330 20.23 3.80 25.35
N ILE A 331 21.53 3.76 25.02
CA ILE A 331 22.24 2.51 24.67
C ILE A 331 22.24 1.55 25.86
N SER A 332 21.92 0.28 25.61
CA SER A 332 21.84 -0.73 26.67
C SER A 332 23.22 -1.04 27.28
N PRO A 333 23.29 -1.50 28.54
CA PRO A 333 24.55 -1.92 29.15
C PRO A 333 25.32 -2.98 28.35
N ALA A 334 24.63 -3.87 27.63
CA ALA A 334 25.26 -4.87 26.78
C ALA A 334 25.99 -4.22 25.58
N GLU A 335 25.30 -3.32 24.87
CA GLU A 335 25.86 -2.56 23.74
C GLU A 335 26.98 -1.61 24.20
N LEU A 336 26.85 -0.95 25.36
CA LEU A 336 27.92 -0.11 25.93
C LEU A 336 29.19 -0.93 26.20
N LYS A 337 29.06 -2.14 26.75
CA LYS A 337 30.19 -3.04 27.00
C LYS A 337 30.87 -3.48 25.70
N GLU A 338 30.10 -3.80 24.67
CA GLU A 338 30.61 -4.19 23.34
C GLU A 338 31.34 -3.03 22.66
N MET A 339 30.74 -1.82 22.69
CA MET A 339 31.37 -0.59 22.23
C MET A 339 32.72 -0.36 22.93
N TYR A 340 32.76 -0.36 24.26
CA TYR A 340 34.00 -0.13 25.00
C TYR A 340 35.08 -1.18 24.72
N THR A 341 34.68 -2.44 24.51
CA THR A 341 35.59 -3.53 24.14
C THR A 341 36.17 -3.31 22.74
N SER A 342 35.34 -2.87 21.79
CA SER A 342 35.74 -2.54 20.42
C SER A 342 36.69 -1.34 20.39
N CYS A 343 36.34 -0.25 21.08
CA CYS A 343 37.18 0.95 21.21
C CYS A 343 38.54 0.65 21.87
N SER A 344 38.59 -0.25 22.85
CA SER A 344 39.84 -0.72 23.48
C SER A 344 40.76 -1.42 22.47
N ALA A 345 40.21 -2.32 21.64
CA ALA A 345 40.98 -3.03 20.61
C ALA A 345 41.52 -2.07 19.52
N VAL A 346 40.64 -1.20 19.00
CA VAL A 346 41.00 -0.18 17.99
C VAL A 346 42.14 0.70 18.48
N SER A 347 42.05 1.23 19.69
CA SER A 347 43.01 2.23 20.17
C SER A 347 44.34 1.62 20.59
N ARG A 348 44.35 0.35 21.03
CA ARG A 348 45.58 -0.42 21.20
C ARG A 348 46.31 -0.59 19.86
N ALA A 349 45.58 -0.87 18.78
CA ALA A 349 46.14 -0.94 17.43
C ALA A 349 46.55 0.44 16.87
N ALA A 350 45.89 1.52 17.28
CA ALA A 350 46.27 2.89 16.97
C ALA A 350 47.57 3.35 17.68
N GLY A 351 48.07 2.56 18.63
CA GLY A 351 49.27 2.87 19.42
C GLY A 351 49.01 3.63 20.72
N ASN A 352 47.76 3.67 21.21
CA ASN A 352 47.39 4.33 22.46
C ASN A 352 46.95 3.33 23.56
N PRO A 353 47.91 2.66 24.25
CA PRO A 353 47.60 1.62 25.23
C PRO A 353 46.95 2.13 26.52
N GLU A 354 47.31 3.33 27.01
CA GLU A 354 46.72 3.93 28.20
C GLU A 354 45.21 4.14 28.02
N GLN A 355 44.85 4.76 26.89
CA GLN A 355 43.46 4.96 26.53
C GLN A 355 42.78 3.60 26.32
N ALA A 356 43.43 2.64 25.63
CA ALA A 356 42.92 1.28 25.44
C ALA A 356 42.50 0.60 26.76
N ASP A 357 43.31 0.73 27.81
CA ASP A 357 43.00 0.20 29.13
C ASP A 357 41.90 1.00 29.85
N ALA A 358 41.77 2.30 29.60
CA ALA A 358 40.65 3.10 30.11
C ALA A 358 39.29 2.59 29.60
N TRP A 359 39.11 2.32 28.29
CA TRP A 359 37.84 1.74 27.81
C TRP A 359 37.65 0.29 28.29
N LYS A 360 38.72 -0.50 28.39
CA LYS A 360 38.63 -1.87 28.95
C LYS A 360 38.05 -1.83 30.36
N ASN A 361 38.56 -0.95 31.22
CA ASN A 361 38.06 -0.72 32.57
C ASN A 361 36.60 -0.24 32.58
N MET A 362 36.16 0.56 31.60
CA MET A 362 34.74 0.93 31.44
C MET A 362 33.87 -0.27 31.06
N ALA A 363 34.31 -1.13 30.14
CA ALA A 363 33.60 -2.36 29.77
C ALA A 363 33.42 -3.31 30.97
N GLU A 364 34.46 -3.48 31.77
CA GLU A 364 34.46 -4.29 33.00
C GLU A 364 33.49 -3.72 34.05
N ARG A 365 33.48 -2.38 34.27
CA ARG A 365 32.53 -1.71 35.18
C ARG A 365 31.07 -1.91 34.74
N VAL A 366 30.79 -1.79 33.44
CA VAL A 366 29.44 -2.01 32.91
C VAL A 366 29.02 -3.47 33.09
N ALA A 367 29.93 -4.44 32.85
CA ALA A 367 29.65 -5.85 33.08
C ALA A 367 29.33 -6.16 34.55
N LEU A 368 30.10 -5.60 35.49
CA LEU A 368 29.87 -5.75 36.94
C LEU A 368 28.52 -5.17 37.36
N ALA A 369 28.18 -3.96 36.90
CA ALA A 369 26.92 -3.29 37.23
C ALA A 369 25.67 -4.05 36.69
N VAL A 370 25.82 -4.83 35.62
CA VAL A 370 24.75 -5.73 35.12
C VAL A 370 24.64 -6.99 35.98
N SER A 371 25.77 -7.56 36.43
CA SER A 371 25.78 -8.79 37.24
C SER A 371 25.27 -8.65 38.68
N GLN A 372 25.02 -7.42 39.13
CA GLN A 372 24.53 -7.08 40.47
C GLN A 372 23.02 -6.73 40.49
N LYS A 373 22.30 -6.95 39.38
CA LYS A 373 20.85 -6.77 39.22
C LYS A 373 20.19 -8.10 38.86
#